data_AF-A0A8J7TTS6-F1
#
_entry.id   AF-A0A8J7TTS6-F1
#
_cell.length_a   1.000
_cell.length_b   1.000
_cell.length_c   1.000
_cell.angle_alpha   90.00
_cell.angle_beta   90.00
_cell.angle_gamma   90.00
#
_symmetry.space_group_name_H-M   'P 1'
#
loop_
_entity.id
_entity.type
_entity.pdbx_description
1 polymer ?
#
loop_
_entity_poly.entity_id
_entity_poly.type
_entity_poly.pdbx_seq_one_letter_code
_entity_poly.pdbx_strand_id
1 'polypeptide(L)'
;MRYFRAMRADADQFPRIGQSGALLGVRVAEPADVEIVDGVVKPRSGGMSVAAENPRHLPDHRRPKTLGGTGTYPVFSIQEEHLGEELEAYLDDLNGTDPYHFVIAPRQSCPFLAYERAIHATRERWTHVHID
;
A
#
# COMPACT_ATOMS: atom_id res chain seq x y z
N MET A 1 1.78 -4.15 -13.82
CA MET A 1 0.42 -3.79 -13.36
C MET A 1 0.43 -2.38 -12.74
N ARG A 2 -0.74 -1.75 -12.53
CA ARG A 2 -0.86 -0.48 -11.79
C ARG A 2 -1.63 -0.70 -10.49
N TYR A 3 -1.14 -0.14 -9.40
CA TYR A 3 -1.73 -0.25 -8.07
C TYR A 3 -2.19 1.10 -7.55
N PHE A 4 -3.23 1.09 -6.72
CA PHE A 4 -3.89 2.28 -6.19
C PHE A 4 -4.02 2.18 -4.67
N ARG A 5 -3.82 3.30 -3.98
CA ARG A 5 -4.02 3.41 -2.53
C ARG A 5 -4.46 4.83 -2.17
N ALA A 6 -5.43 4.94 -1.27
CA ALA A 6 -5.81 6.22 -0.69
C ALA A 6 -4.91 6.54 0.51
N MET A 7 -4.20 7.67 0.45
CA MET A 7 -3.21 8.06 1.45
C MET A 7 -3.28 9.56 1.72
N ARG A 8 -2.87 9.98 2.92
CA ARG A 8 -2.67 11.40 3.20
C ARG A 8 -1.55 11.94 2.31
N ALA A 9 -1.78 13.08 1.67
CA ALA A 9 -0.71 13.85 1.04
C ALA A 9 0.08 14.62 2.11
N ASP A 10 1.38 14.78 1.88
CA ASP A 10 2.22 15.72 2.62
C ASP A 10 2.21 17.10 1.93
N ALA A 11 2.92 18.08 2.50
CA ALA A 11 2.96 19.45 1.96
C ALA A 11 3.48 19.52 0.52
N ASP A 12 4.38 18.60 0.15
CA ASP A 12 4.94 18.45 -1.20
C ASP A 12 4.06 17.64 -2.17
N GLN A 13 2.82 17.33 -1.77
CA GLN A 13 1.83 16.57 -2.55
C GLN A 13 2.17 15.09 -2.77
N PHE A 14 3.25 14.56 -2.20
CA PHE A 14 3.51 13.12 -2.22
C PHE A 14 2.82 12.42 -1.05
N PRO A 15 2.67 11.09 -1.08
CA PRO A 15 2.14 10.35 0.06
C PRO A 15 2.96 10.62 1.32
N ARG A 16 2.27 10.88 2.42
CA ARG A 16 2.89 11.00 3.73
C ARG A 16 3.37 9.63 4.20
N ILE A 17 4.64 9.54 4.56
CA ILE A 17 5.28 8.35 5.11
C ILE A 17 4.74 8.04 6.51
N GLY A 18 4.54 6.74 6.81
CA GLY A 18 4.36 6.27 8.18
C GLY A 18 3.58 4.95 8.31
N GLN A 19 3.53 4.44 9.53
CA GLN A 19 3.02 3.11 9.85
C GLN A 19 1.50 3.08 10.08
N SER A 20 0.72 3.43 9.06
CA SER A 20 -0.75 3.49 9.15
C SER A 20 -1.41 3.09 7.85
N GLY A 21 -2.64 2.55 7.93
CA GLY A 21 -3.47 2.27 6.76
C GLY A 21 -3.87 3.49 5.94
N ALA A 22 -3.57 4.71 6.40
CA ALA A 22 -3.79 5.97 5.67
C ALA A 22 -2.48 6.65 5.20
N LEU A 23 -1.33 6.00 5.44
CA LEU A 23 -0.01 6.51 5.11
C LEU A 23 0.70 5.53 4.15
N LEU A 24 1.84 5.97 3.61
CA LEU A 24 2.77 5.13 2.87
C LEU A 24 3.58 4.29 3.84
N GLY A 25 3.12 3.07 4.09
CA GLY A 25 3.67 2.13 5.05
C GLY A 25 2.65 1.07 5.49
N VAL A 26 3.05 0.27 6.47
CA VAL A 26 2.27 -0.82 7.06
C VAL A 26 2.00 -0.57 8.54
N ARG A 27 0.85 -1.03 9.04
CA ARG A 27 0.52 -1.07 10.47
C ARG A 27 1.26 -2.23 11.13
N VAL A 28 2.01 -1.93 12.18
CA VAL A 28 2.69 -2.93 13.01
C VAL A 28 1.92 -3.25 14.30
N ALA A 29 0.90 -2.47 14.62
CA ALA A 29 0.02 -2.67 15.78
C ALA A 29 -1.36 -3.14 15.31
N GLU A 30 -2.06 -3.88 16.18
CA GLU A 30 -3.35 -4.50 15.86
C GLU A 30 -4.44 -3.49 15.44
N PRO A 31 -5.19 -3.74 14.35
CA PRO A 31 -4.99 -4.84 13.39
C PRO A 31 -3.74 -4.64 12.53
N ALA A 32 -2.78 -5.58 12.64
CA ALA A 32 -1.49 -5.49 11.97
C ALA A 32 -1.61 -5.85 10.48
N ASP A 33 -0.88 -5.14 9.64
CA ASP A 33 -0.80 -5.41 8.20
C ASP A 33 0.21 -6.53 7.90
N VAL A 34 1.18 -6.76 8.80
CA VAL A 34 2.29 -7.69 8.61
C VAL A 34 2.69 -8.34 9.91
N GLU A 35 3.05 -9.62 9.86
CA GLU A 35 3.64 -10.33 10.99
C GLU A 35 5.15 -10.05 11.08
N ILE A 36 5.64 -9.70 12.28
CA ILE A 36 7.07 -9.49 12.56
C ILE A 36 7.51 -10.52 13.60
N VAL A 37 8.38 -11.44 13.22
CA VAL A 37 8.94 -12.49 14.10
C VAL A 37 10.42 -12.24 14.24
N ASP A 38 10.91 -12.06 15.47
CA ASP A 38 12.31 -11.76 15.78
C ASP A 38 12.89 -10.58 14.96
N GLY A 39 12.05 -9.57 14.71
CA GLY A 39 12.42 -8.37 13.93
C GLY A 39 12.47 -8.58 12.41
N VAL A 40 12.07 -9.76 11.92
CA VAL A 40 12.07 -10.14 10.51
C VAL A 40 10.64 -10.22 9.99
N VAL A 41 10.46 -9.77 8.75
CA VAL A 41 9.25 -9.96 7.96
C VAL A 41 9.54 -11.02 6.90
N LYS A 42 8.63 -11.98 6.72
CA LYS A 42 8.70 -12.99 5.67
C LYS A 42 7.97 -12.51 4.41
N PRO A 43 8.36 -12.99 3.23
CA PRO A 43 7.56 -12.75 2.03
C PRO A 43 6.19 -13.40 2.20
N ARG A 44 5.17 -12.81 1.60
CA ARG A 44 3.79 -13.32 1.59
C ARG A 44 3.17 -13.56 2.98
N SER A 45 3.56 -12.77 3.99
CA SER A 45 2.97 -12.80 5.36
C SER A 45 2.21 -11.52 5.69
N GLY A 46 1.47 -10.98 4.71
CA GLY A 46 0.84 -9.67 4.77
C GLY A 46 1.72 -8.56 4.18
N GLY A 47 1.28 -7.30 4.34
CA GLY A 47 1.94 -6.13 3.82
C GLY A 47 1.00 -4.96 3.53
N MET A 48 1.45 -4.01 2.71
CA MET A 48 0.69 -2.79 2.45
C MET A 48 -0.40 -3.04 1.41
N SER A 49 -1.67 -3.02 1.83
CA SER A 49 -2.81 -3.21 0.92
C SER A 49 -2.89 -2.15 -0.18
N VAL A 50 -3.19 -2.59 -1.39
CA VAL A 50 -3.46 -1.77 -2.57
C VAL A 50 -4.58 -2.39 -3.41
N ALA A 51 -5.22 -1.58 -4.24
CA ALA A 51 -6.15 -2.05 -5.26
C ALA A 51 -5.46 -2.12 -6.62
N ALA A 52 -5.69 -3.17 -7.41
CA ALA A 52 -5.13 -3.32 -8.75
C ALA A 52 -6.04 -2.73 -9.84
N GLU A 53 -5.41 -2.23 -10.90
CA GLU A 53 -5.97 -1.81 -12.20
C GLU A 53 -6.88 -0.58 -12.19
N ASN A 54 -7.77 -0.44 -11.21
CA ASN A 54 -8.76 0.63 -11.15
C ASN A 54 -8.89 1.17 -9.71
N PRO A 55 -8.82 2.49 -9.49
CA PRO A 55 -9.00 3.08 -8.16
C PRO A 55 -10.41 2.86 -7.61
N ARG A 56 -11.39 2.47 -8.44
CA ARG A 56 -12.73 2.08 -7.98
C ARG A 56 -12.77 0.77 -7.20
N HIS A 57 -11.75 -0.06 -7.32
CA HIS A 57 -11.62 -1.29 -6.52
C HIS A 57 -11.14 -1.03 -5.09
N LEU A 58 -10.77 0.21 -4.74
CA LEU A 58 -10.53 0.57 -3.34
C LEU A 58 -11.80 0.37 -2.51
N PRO A 59 -11.73 -0.10 -1.25
CA PRO A 59 -12.88 -0.19 -0.36
C PRO A 59 -13.61 1.16 -0.23
N ASP A 60 -14.93 1.12 -0.06
CA ASP A 60 -15.79 2.32 -0.04
C ASP A 60 -15.28 3.40 0.93
N HIS A 61 -14.89 3.01 2.15
CA HIS A 61 -14.38 3.92 3.19
C HIS A 61 -12.98 4.49 2.90
N ARG A 62 -12.28 3.99 1.88
CA ARG A 62 -10.98 4.49 1.41
C ARG A 62 -11.11 5.27 0.11
N ARG A 63 -12.12 4.96 -0.69
CA ARG A 63 -12.34 5.56 -2.01
C ARG A 63 -12.96 6.96 -1.86
N PRO A 64 -12.40 8.02 -2.51
CA PRO A 64 -12.97 9.36 -2.56
C PRO A 64 -14.43 9.43 -3.01
N LYS A 65 -15.13 10.50 -2.64
CA LYS A 65 -16.53 10.73 -3.07
C LYS A 65 -16.67 10.86 -4.58
N THR A 66 -15.69 11.48 -5.22
CA THR A 66 -15.57 11.64 -6.68
C THR A 66 -15.43 10.30 -7.42
N LEU A 67 -15.07 9.22 -6.70
CA LEU A 67 -15.06 7.83 -7.19
C LEU A 67 -16.20 6.98 -6.60
N GLY A 68 -17.20 7.59 -5.98
CA GLY A 68 -18.37 6.90 -5.41
C GLY A 68 -18.06 6.15 -4.11
N GLY A 69 -17.13 6.63 -3.29
CA GLY A 69 -16.89 6.13 -1.93
C GLY A 69 -17.16 7.20 -0.86
N THR A 70 -16.65 6.96 0.35
CA THR A 70 -16.80 7.82 1.53
C THR A 70 -15.46 8.22 2.15
N GLY A 71 -14.34 7.84 1.53
CA GLY A 71 -13.00 8.25 1.92
C GLY A 71 -12.81 9.77 1.83
N THR A 72 -11.77 10.25 2.51
CA THR A 72 -11.42 11.68 2.61
C THR A 72 -9.97 11.96 2.20
N TYR A 73 -9.29 10.96 1.64
CA TYR A 73 -7.90 11.06 1.23
C TYR A 73 -7.76 10.91 -0.27
N PRO A 74 -6.83 11.64 -0.90
CA PRO A 74 -6.56 11.48 -2.32
C PRO A 74 -6.09 10.06 -2.63
N VAL A 75 -6.27 9.67 -3.89
CA VAL A 75 -5.79 8.39 -4.40
C VAL A 75 -4.51 8.61 -5.18
N PHE A 76 -3.51 7.79 -4.83
CA PHE A 76 -2.26 7.68 -5.53
C PHE A 76 -2.20 6.38 -6.30
N SER A 77 -1.42 6.37 -7.38
CA SER A 77 -1.08 5.17 -8.12
C SER A 77 0.41 4.98 -8.30
N ILE A 78 0.84 3.73 -8.38
CA ILE A 78 2.20 3.34 -8.72
C ILE A 78 2.17 2.25 -9.80
N GLN A 79 3.15 2.27 -10.70
CA GLN A 79 3.39 1.15 -11.62
C GLN A 79 4.23 0.09 -10.92
N GLU A 80 3.92 -1.18 -11.16
CA GLU A 80 4.63 -2.32 -10.55
C GLU A 80 6.15 -2.27 -10.77
N GLU A 81 6.60 -1.84 -11.95
CA GLU A 81 8.03 -1.64 -12.29
C GLU A 81 8.73 -0.58 -11.42
N HIS A 82 7.98 0.26 -10.71
CA HIS A 82 8.52 1.27 -9.80
C HIS A 82 8.60 0.81 -8.34
N LEU A 83 8.24 -0.45 -8.03
CA LEU A 83 8.36 -0.99 -6.67
C LEU A 83 9.82 -1.29 -6.27
N GLY A 84 10.74 -1.39 -7.24
CA GLY A 84 12.12 -1.80 -6.98
C GLY A 84 12.29 -3.32 -6.92
N GLU A 85 13.47 -3.77 -6.52
CA GLU A 85 13.83 -5.21 -6.50
C GLU A 85 13.51 -5.85 -5.12
N GLU A 86 13.39 -5.04 -4.08
CA GLU A 86 13.16 -5.46 -2.70
C GLU A 86 11.70 -5.79 -2.41
N LEU A 87 10.79 -5.26 -3.22
CA LEU A 87 9.35 -5.39 -3.04
C LEU A 87 8.73 -6.23 -4.14
N GLU A 88 7.60 -6.84 -3.82
CA GLU A 88 6.70 -7.43 -4.80
C GLU A 88 5.25 -7.10 -4.46
N ALA A 89 4.40 -7.09 -5.47
CA ALA A 89 2.96 -7.05 -5.29
C ALA A 89 2.39 -8.43 -5.62
N TYR A 90 1.54 -8.97 -4.74
CA TYR A 90 0.85 -10.22 -4.98
C TYR A 90 -0.62 -10.10 -4.58
N LEU A 91 -1.47 -10.88 -5.24
CA LEU A 91 -2.90 -10.98 -4.92
C LEU A 91 -3.06 -11.51 -3.49
N ASP A 92 -3.84 -10.82 -2.66
CA ASP A 92 -4.06 -11.25 -1.26
C ASP A 92 -4.92 -12.52 -1.22
N ASP A 93 -4.25 -13.67 -1.17
CA ASP A 93 -4.90 -14.97 -1.06
C ASP A 93 -5.41 -15.25 0.38
N LEU A 94 -5.01 -14.44 1.37
CA LEU A 94 -5.42 -14.59 2.77
C LEU A 94 -6.80 -13.96 3.04
N ASN A 95 -7.17 -12.92 2.31
CA ASN A 95 -8.42 -12.18 2.53
C ASN A 95 -9.58 -12.56 1.59
N GLY A 96 -9.39 -13.53 0.70
CA GLY A 96 -10.46 -14.31 0.07
C GLY A 96 -11.52 -13.53 -0.73
N THR A 97 -11.49 -13.72 -2.05
CA THR A 97 -12.50 -13.39 -3.10
C THR A 97 -12.40 -12.06 -3.83
N ASP A 98 -11.70 -11.04 -3.34
CA ASP A 98 -11.50 -9.81 -4.13
C ASP A 98 -10.32 -10.00 -5.11
N PRO A 99 -10.56 -10.14 -6.43
CA PRO A 99 -9.48 -10.36 -7.39
C PRO A 99 -8.63 -9.10 -7.64
N TYR A 100 -8.98 -7.97 -7.02
CA TYR A 100 -8.29 -6.70 -7.16
C TYR A 100 -7.60 -6.24 -5.88
N HIS A 101 -7.73 -6.96 -4.77
CA HIS A 101 -7.02 -6.66 -3.53
C HIS A 101 -5.62 -7.28 -3.55
N PHE A 102 -4.61 -6.44 -3.60
CA PHE A 102 -3.21 -6.84 -3.65
C PHE A 102 -2.47 -6.33 -2.42
N VAL A 103 -1.33 -6.93 -2.15
CA VAL A 103 -0.44 -6.56 -1.07
C VAL A 103 0.93 -6.27 -1.63
N ILE A 104 1.49 -5.10 -1.30
CA ILE A 104 2.91 -4.82 -1.49
C ILE A 104 3.65 -5.35 -0.26
N ALA A 105 4.62 -6.24 -0.47
CA ALA A 105 5.32 -6.97 0.59
C ALA A 105 6.82 -7.10 0.24
N PRO A 106 7.69 -7.50 1.18
CA PRO A 106 9.07 -7.77 0.83
C PRO A 106 9.17 -9.03 -0.04
N ARG A 107 10.01 -8.99 -1.07
CA ARG A 107 10.24 -10.11 -2.00
C ARG A 107 10.99 -11.27 -1.35
N GLN A 108 11.75 -10.99 -0.30
CA GLN A 108 12.54 -11.95 0.47
C GLN A 108 12.45 -11.63 1.96
N SER A 109 12.75 -12.62 2.80
CA SER A 109 12.81 -12.41 4.25
C SER A 109 13.85 -11.33 4.57
N CYS A 110 13.45 -10.31 5.31
CA CYS A 110 14.33 -9.19 5.64
C CYS A 110 13.97 -8.57 6.99
N PRO A 111 14.88 -7.80 7.61
CA PRO A 111 14.55 -7.00 8.79
C PRO A 111 13.38 -6.06 8.49
N PHE A 112 12.46 -5.89 9.44
CA PHE A 112 11.30 -4.99 9.27
C PHE A 112 11.72 -3.58 8.82
N LEU A 113 12.81 -3.03 9.38
CA LEU A 113 13.33 -1.72 8.98
C LEU A 113 13.81 -1.67 7.53
N ALA A 114 14.27 -2.79 6.95
CA ALA A 114 14.64 -2.84 5.55
C ALA A 114 13.41 -2.80 4.64
N TYR A 115 12.38 -3.58 4.98
CA TYR A 115 11.08 -3.55 4.30
C TYR A 115 10.44 -2.16 4.36
N GLU A 116 10.42 -1.54 5.55
CA GLU A 116 9.87 -0.20 5.75
C GLU A 116 10.61 0.84 4.90
N ARG A 117 11.94 0.83 4.90
CA ARG A 117 12.73 1.72 4.03
C ARG A 117 12.45 1.48 2.55
N ALA A 118 12.27 0.24 2.11
CA ALA A 118 11.94 -0.08 0.74
C ALA A 118 10.57 0.51 0.35
N ILE A 119 9.54 0.39 1.20
CA ILE A 119 8.25 1.05 0.96
C ILE A 119 8.44 2.57 0.86
N HIS A 120 9.15 3.18 1.81
CA HIS A 120 9.35 4.63 1.83
C HIS A 120 10.13 5.14 0.61
N ALA A 121 11.07 4.35 0.08
CA ALA A 121 11.82 4.68 -1.13
C ALA A 121 10.92 4.77 -2.39
N THR A 122 9.73 4.17 -2.37
CA THR A 122 8.77 4.29 -3.48
C THR A 122 8.05 5.64 -3.50
N ARG A 123 8.17 6.49 -2.47
CA ARG A 123 7.34 7.69 -2.26
C ARG A 123 7.17 8.57 -3.50
N GLU A 124 8.28 8.94 -4.14
CA GLU A 124 8.27 9.82 -5.31
C GLU A 124 7.78 9.13 -6.60
N ARG A 125 7.60 7.81 -6.56
CA ARG A 125 7.04 7.02 -7.67
C ARG A 125 5.51 6.95 -7.65
N TRP A 126 4.90 7.37 -6.54
CA TRP A 126 3.44 7.47 -6.43
C TRP A 126 2.95 8.76 -7.07
N THR A 127 2.02 8.63 -8.01
CA THR A 127 1.41 9.77 -8.72
C THR A 127 -0.01 10.01 -8.25
N HIS A 128 -0.40 11.27 -8.05
CA HIS A 128 -1.80 11.63 -7.81
C HIS A 128 -2.67 11.25 -9.01
N VAL A 129 -3.73 10.48 -8.76
CA VAL A 129 -4.73 10.13 -9.80
C VAL A 129 -6.12 10.63 -9.47
N HIS A 130 -6.38 10.96 -8.20
CA HIS A 130 -7.63 11.55 -7.80
C HIS A 130 -7.48 12.46 -6.60
N ILE A 131 -8.21 13.56 -6.63
CA ILE A 131 -8.30 14.56 -5.57
C ILE A 131 -9.73 14.47 -5.01
N ASP A 132 -9.85 14.52 -3.68
CA ASP A 132 -11.14 14.60 -2.99
C ASP A 132 -11.71 16.03 -3.03
#